data_AF-A0A924N642-F1
#
_entry.id   AF-A0A924N642-F1
#
_cell.length_a   1.000
_cell.length_b   1.000
_cell.length_c   1.000
_cell.angle_alpha   90.00
_cell.angle_beta   90.00
_cell.angle_gamma   90.00
#
_symmetry.space_group_name_H-M   'P 1'
#
loop_
_entity.id
_entity.type
_entity.pdbx_description
1 polymer ?
#
loop_
_entity_poly.entity_id
_entity_poly.type
_entity_poly.pdbx_seq_one_letter_code
_entity_poly.pdbx_strand_id
1 'polypeptide(L)'
;VRAIREKDIAVLQSVPRVGRKKAEQMILDLADKLDQLQVSGVESGVRRGGMPNTDDAIRALVSRGYSNVDAEKAVRAALESGAKGASAPELIRAALAKIGGR
;
A
#
# COMPACT_ATOMS: atom_id res chain seq x y z
N VAL A 1 7.60 -14.43 -4.87
CA VAL A 1 8.22 -13.11 -4.55
C VAL A 1 9.61 -13.20 -3.89
N ARG A 2 9.97 -14.30 -3.21
CA ARG A 2 11.27 -14.42 -2.50
C ARG A 2 12.52 -14.35 -3.41
N ALA A 3 12.54 -15.09 -4.52
CA ALA A 3 13.68 -15.13 -5.44
C ALA A 3 14.04 -13.76 -6.10
N ILE A 4 13.05 -12.88 -6.25
CA ILE A 4 13.27 -11.54 -6.81
C ILE A 4 13.86 -10.60 -5.74
N ARG A 5 13.37 -10.69 -4.49
CA ARG A 5 13.88 -9.90 -3.36
C ARG A 5 15.29 -10.31 -2.94
N GLU A 6 15.63 -11.59 -3.05
CA GLU A 6 16.96 -12.14 -2.72
C GLU A 6 17.95 -12.06 -3.91
N LYS A 7 17.56 -11.47 -5.06
CA LYS A 7 18.37 -11.38 -6.28
C LYS A 7 18.96 -12.72 -6.72
N ASP A 8 18.19 -13.80 -6.57
CA ASP A 8 18.67 -15.14 -6.86
C ASP A 8 18.63 -15.43 -8.38
N ILE A 9 19.73 -15.09 -9.04
CA ILE A 9 19.94 -15.26 -10.48
C ILE A 9 19.90 -16.74 -10.88
N ALA A 10 20.35 -17.65 -10.00
CA ALA A 10 20.40 -19.08 -10.30
C ALA A 10 18.99 -19.67 -10.44
N VAL A 11 18.06 -19.24 -9.58
CA VAL A 11 16.65 -19.64 -9.68
C VAL A 11 16.00 -19.09 -10.96
N LEU A 12 16.31 -17.86 -11.34
CA LEU A 12 15.76 -17.26 -12.58
C LEU A 12 16.34 -17.89 -13.85
N GLN A 13 17.57 -18.39 -13.81
CA GLN A 13 18.20 -19.13 -14.91
C GLN A 13 17.68 -20.56 -15.08
N SER A 14 17.03 -21.12 -14.06
CA SER A 14 16.41 -22.45 -14.15
C SER A 14 15.21 -22.50 -15.12
N VAL A 15 14.68 -21.33 -15.50
CA VAL A 15 13.58 -21.21 -16.46
C VAL A 15 14.12 -21.41 -17.89
N PRO A 16 13.58 -22.38 -18.67
CA PRO A 16 14.03 -22.60 -20.03
C PRO A 16 13.85 -21.32 -20.86
N ARG A 17 14.93 -20.90 -21.54
CA ARG A 17 15.06 -19.64 -22.33
C ARG A 17 15.40 -18.36 -21.54
N VAL A 18 15.74 -18.43 -20.25
CA VAL A 18 16.22 -17.27 -19.47
C VAL A 18 17.73 -17.39 -19.22
N GLY A 19 18.52 -16.61 -19.95
CA GLY A 19 19.97 -16.50 -19.74
C GLY A 19 20.35 -15.43 -18.70
N ARG A 20 21.62 -15.40 -18.30
CA ARG A 20 22.17 -14.48 -17.28
C ARG A 20 21.78 -13.01 -17.47
N LYS A 21 22.00 -12.45 -18.66
CA LYS A 21 21.63 -11.05 -18.96
C LYS A 21 20.13 -10.77 -18.81
N LYS A 22 19.29 -11.73 -19.21
CA LYS A 22 17.83 -11.58 -19.16
C LYS A 22 17.30 -11.72 -17.72
N ALA A 23 17.94 -12.56 -16.90
CA ALA A 23 17.68 -12.65 -15.47
C ALA A 23 18.08 -11.37 -14.74
N GLU A 24 19.26 -10.81 -15.02
CA GLU A 24 19.73 -9.55 -14.43
C GLU A 24 18.79 -8.37 -14.79
N GLN A 25 18.36 -8.27 -16.05
CA GLN A 25 17.40 -7.27 -16.49
C GLN A 25 16.03 -7.44 -15.82
N MET A 26 15.55 -8.69 -15.68
CA MET A 26 14.31 -8.97 -14.96
C MET A 26 14.40 -8.61 -13.49
N ILE A 27 15.52 -8.86 -12.80
CA ILE A 27 15.68 -8.46 -11.40
C ILE A 27 15.58 -6.95 -11.25
N LEU A 28 16.23 -6.18 -12.12
CA LEU A 28 16.17 -4.71 -12.06
C LEU A 28 14.75 -4.19 -12.33
N ASP A 29 14.12 -4.66 -13.42
CA ASP A 29 12.77 -4.22 -13.80
C ASP A 29 11.70 -4.67 -12.79
N LEU A 30 11.80 -5.89 -12.26
CA LEU A 30 10.87 -6.38 -11.23
C LEU A 30 11.17 -5.76 -9.86
N ALA A 31 12.42 -5.46 -9.51
CA ALA A 31 12.75 -4.76 -8.26
C ALA A 31 12.23 -3.32 -8.30
N ASP A 32 12.39 -2.61 -9.42
CA ASP A 32 11.85 -1.27 -9.63
C ASP A 32 10.30 -1.29 -9.57
N LYS A 33 9.66 -2.26 -10.23
CA LYS A 33 8.20 -2.45 -10.12
C LYS A 33 7.75 -2.87 -8.73
N LEU A 34 8.53 -3.66 -7.99
CA LEU A 34 8.24 -4.03 -6.61
C LEU A 34 8.37 -2.83 -5.68
N ASP A 35 9.34 -1.95 -5.91
CA ASP A 35 9.49 -0.68 -5.19
C ASP A 35 8.30 0.25 -5.50
N GLN A 36 7.94 0.38 -6.79
CA GLN A 36 6.73 1.11 -7.21
C GLN A 36 5.43 0.49 -6.66
N LEU A 37 5.36 -0.83 -6.46
CA LEU A 37 4.23 -1.52 -5.83
C LEU A 37 4.24 -1.38 -4.30
N GLN A 38 5.41 -1.22 -3.66
CA GLN A 38 5.49 -0.78 -2.27
C GLN A 38 5.01 0.67 -2.13
N VAL A 39 5.31 1.52 -3.11
CA VAL A 39 4.84 2.92 -3.17
C VAL A 39 3.37 3.03 -3.59
N SER A 40 2.83 2.06 -4.35
CA SER A 40 1.46 2.10 -4.90
C SER A 40 0.48 1.08 -4.28
N GLY A 41 0.86 0.45 -3.18
CA GLY A 41 -0.04 -0.38 -2.37
C GLY A 41 0.02 -1.85 -2.72
N VAL A 42 0.83 -2.61 -1.98
CA VAL A 42 0.39 -3.67 -1.07
C VAL A 42 1.53 -3.87 -0.06
N GLU A 43 1.65 -2.98 0.94
CA GLU A 43 2.33 -3.38 2.18
C GLU A 43 1.34 -4.22 2.99
N SER A 44 1.43 -5.52 2.79
CA SER A 44 1.11 -6.48 3.83
C SER A 44 1.97 -6.16 5.06
N GLY A 45 1.35 -5.58 6.08
CA GLY A 45 1.62 -6.01 7.46
C GLY A 45 2.75 -5.33 8.24
N VAL A 46 3.12 -4.08 7.97
CA VAL A 46 3.78 -3.29 9.02
C VAL A 46 2.71 -2.73 9.95
N ARG A 47 2.38 -3.54 10.97
CA ARG A 47 1.56 -3.13 12.11
C ARG A 47 2.26 -2.00 12.87
N ARG A 48 2.14 -0.76 12.39
CA ARG A 48 2.50 0.44 13.13
C ARG A 48 1.35 0.84 14.04
N GLY A 49 1.03 0.01 15.05
CA GLY A 49 0.19 0.37 16.20
C GLY A 49 -1.15 1.11 15.95
N GLY A 50 -1.65 1.13 14.72
CA GLY A 50 -2.84 1.85 14.30
C GLY A 50 -4.05 0.96 14.46
N MET A 51 -5.14 1.52 14.99
CA MET A 51 -6.43 0.83 15.04
C MET A 51 -6.74 0.22 13.66
N PRO A 52 -7.13 -1.07 13.56
CA PRO A 52 -7.36 -1.75 12.28
C PRO A 52 -8.36 -0.98 11.39
N ASN A 53 -9.33 -0.31 12.01
CA ASN A 53 -10.35 0.48 11.34
C ASN A 53 -9.80 1.73 10.62
N THR A 54 -8.66 2.27 11.08
CA THR A 54 -8.00 3.44 10.50
C THR A 54 -7.32 3.10 9.19
N ASP A 55 -6.57 1.99 9.16
CA ASP A 55 -5.84 1.55 7.97
C ASP A 55 -6.83 1.16 6.85
N ASP A 56 -7.90 0.45 7.21
CA ASP A 56 -8.97 0.10 6.28
C ASP A 56 -9.68 1.33 5.72
N ALA A 57 -9.90 2.36 6.54
CA ALA A 57 -10.51 3.61 6.08
C ALA A 57 -9.61 4.36 5.09
N ILE A 58 -8.30 4.44 5.35
CA ILE A 58 -7.33 5.06 4.44
C ILE A 58 -7.30 4.31 3.10
N ARG A 59 -7.22 2.97 3.13
CA ARG A 59 -7.25 2.13 1.91
C ARG A 59 -8.49 2.36 1.08
N ALA A 60 -9.66 2.45 1.71
CA ALA A 60 -10.92 2.70 1.02
C ALA A 60 -10.97 4.09 0.36
N LEU A 61 -10.40 5.12 1.00
CA LEU A 61 -10.31 6.47 0.43
C LEU A 61 -9.33 6.51 -0.76
N VAL A 62 -8.19 5.86 -0.64
CA VAL A 62 -7.22 5.76 -1.75
C VAL A 62 -7.82 5.00 -2.93
N SER A 63 -8.55 3.91 -2.69
CA SER A 63 -9.28 3.16 -3.72
C SER A 63 -10.36 4.00 -4.44
N ARG A 64 -10.90 5.03 -3.75
CA ARG A 64 -11.82 6.01 -4.35
C ARG A 64 -11.11 7.11 -5.16
N GLY A 65 -9.78 7.15 -5.18
CA GLY A 65 -8.99 8.12 -5.94
C GLY A 65 -8.48 9.31 -5.13
N TYR A 66 -8.62 9.30 -3.80
CA TYR A 66 -7.96 10.31 -2.95
C TYR A 66 -6.46 10.01 -2.79
N SER A 67 -5.64 11.05 -2.69
CA SER A 67 -4.21 10.87 -2.41
C SER A 67 -4.01 10.26 -1.02
N ASN A 68 -2.92 9.51 -0.84
CA ASN A 68 -2.62 8.87 0.46
C ASN A 68 -2.53 9.91 1.59
N VAL A 69 -1.89 11.05 1.31
CA VAL A 69 -1.74 12.18 2.24
C VAL A 69 -3.10 12.79 2.63
N ASP A 70 -3.99 12.99 1.66
CA ASP A 70 -5.33 13.53 1.93
C ASP A 70 -6.21 12.54 2.70
N ALA A 71 -6.12 11.25 2.36
CA ALA A 71 -6.83 10.18 3.05
C ALA A 71 -6.40 10.08 4.53
N GLU A 72 -5.10 10.07 4.79
CA GLU A 72 -4.57 10.00 6.16
C GLU A 72 -4.98 11.24 6.97
N LYS A 73 -4.87 12.44 6.38
CA LYS A 73 -5.26 13.70 7.03
C LYS A 73 -6.75 13.71 7.38
N ALA A 74 -7.61 13.22 6.49
CA ALA A 74 -9.04 13.17 6.71
C ALA A 74 -9.45 12.17 7.80
N VAL A 75 -8.85 10.98 7.79
CA VAL A 75 -9.09 9.97 8.83
C VAL A 75 -8.58 10.45 10.19
N ARG A 76 -7.43 11.14 10.23
CA ARG A 76 -6.91 11.76 11.46
C ARG A 76 -7.85 12.83 12.00
N ALA A 77 -8.34 13.72 11.14
CA ALA A 77 -9.34 14.73 11.51
C ALA A 77 -10.67 14.11 11.98
N ALA A 78 -11.07 12.98 11.42
CA ALA A 78 -12.23 12.22 11.87
C ALA A 78 -12.02 11.64 13.28
N LEU A 79 -10.85 11.05 13.55
CA LEU A 79 -10.46 10.53 14.86
C LEU A 79 -10.41 11.63 15.93
N GLU A 80 -9.89 12.81 15.58
CA GLU A 80 -9.86 13.98 16.47
C GLU A 80 -11.26 14.51 16.78
N SER A 81 -12.21 14.39 15.85
CA SER A 81 -13.61 14.78 16.06
C SER A 81 -14.44 13.82 16.91
N GLY A 82 -13.81 12.81 17.53
CA GLY A 82 -14.48 11.88 18.44
C GLY A 82 -14.83 10.52 17.83
N ALA A 83 -14.40 10.23 16.60
CA ALA A 83 -14.56 8.89 16.01
C ALA A 83 -13.58 7.84 16.58
N LYS A 84 -13.01 8.07 17.77
CA LYS A 84 -12.12 7.11 18.44
C LYS A 84 -12.91 5.85 18.79
N GLY A 85 -12.62 4.75 18.09
CA GLY A 85 -13.33 3.48 18.25
C GLY A 85 -14.50 3.26 17.28
N ALA A 86 -14.73 4.19 16.35
CA ALA A 86 -15.71 4.01 15.29
C ALA A 86 -15.29 2.87 14.33
N SER A 87 -16.30 2.20 13.75
CA SER A 87 -16.08 1.13 12.78
C SER A 87 -15.45 1.69 11.50
N ALA A 88 -14.71 0.88 10.75
CA ALA A 88 -14.12 1.28 9.46
C ALA A 88 -15.10 2.04 8.53
N PRO A 89 -16.35 1.58 8.29
CA PRO A 89 -17.32 2.32 7.47
C PRO A 89 -17.75 3.67 8.06
N GLU A 90 -17.75 3.82 9.39
CA GLU A 90 -18.06 5.08 10.05
C GLU A 90 -16.91 6.07 9.93
N LEU A 91 -15.66 5.60 10.07
CA LEU A 91 -14.46 6.38 9.82
C LEU A 91 -14.38 6.87 8.37
N ILE A 92 -14.73 6.02 7.40
CA ILE A 92 -14.77 6.41 5.98
C ILE A 92 -15.79 7.54 5.77
N ARG A 93 -17.00 7.42 6.34
CA ARG A 93 -18.02 8.48 6.24
C ARG A 93 -17.58 9.77 6.90
N ALA A 94 -17.02 9.70 8.10
CA ALA A 94 -16.52 10.87 8.83
C ALA A 94 -15.35 11.54 8.07
N ALA A 95 -14.42 10.76 7.52
CA ALA A 95 -13.30 11.27 6.73
C ALA A 95 -13.79 11.94 5.43
N LEU A 96 -14.74 11.33 4.71
CA LEU A 96 -15.35 11.94 3.53
C LEU A 96 -16.05 13.26 3.85
N ALA A 97 -16.74 13.37 5.00
CA ALA A 97 -17.32 14.62 5.45
C ALA A 97 -16.26 15.71 5.68
N LYS A 98 -15.04 15.35 6.07
CA LYS A 98 -13.91 16.30 6.23
C LYS A 98 -13.27 16.69 4.89
N ILE A 99 -13.27 15.82 3.89
CA ILE A 99 -12.70 16.10 2.57
C ILE A 99 -13.69 16.87 1.68
N GLY A 100 -14.96 16.47 1.67
CA GLY A 100 -16.01 17.01 0.81
C GLY A 100 -16.81 18.17 1.43
N GLY A 101 -16.64 18.47 2.71
CA GLY A 101 -17.31 19.58 3.40
C GLY A 101 -16.60 20.93 3.24
N ARG A 102 -16.15 21.25 2.02
CA ARG A 102 -15.55 22.56 1.70
C ARG A 102 -16.50 23.40 0.88
#